data_AF-A0A7K3ZJU2-F1
#
_entry.id   AF-A0A7K3ZJU2-F1
#
_cell.length_a   1.000
_cell.length_b   1.000
_cell.length_c   1.000
_cell.angle_alpha   90.00
_cell.angle_beta   90.00
_cell.angle_gamma   90.00
#
_symmetry.space_group_name_H-M   'P 1'
#
loop_
_entity.id
_entity.type
_entity.pdbx_description
1 polymer ?
#
loop_
_entity_poly.entity_id
_entity_poly.type
_entity_poly.pdbx_seq_one_letter_code
_entity_poly.pdbx_strand_id
1 'polypeptide(L)'
;MSTLAVGMMIMIRDRDYADLVGGIDGRSVLVWTCNTCARLCNGIGGQEAAGRLAERLRADGIRVTGVLSTSASCLEGKVAARASAASEGGPELVLVLACDLGARCAGAVLGREVLNPVETLGTGYLRADGRPVLLSAGDRSALAEDPEMASPCLPRSSPYA
;
A
#
# COMPACT_ATOMS: atom_id res chain seq x y z
N MET A 1 3.02 -26.52 12.62
CA MET A 1 2.91 -25.03 12.60
C MET A 1 2.33 -24.68 11.25
N SER A 2 1.06 -24.30 11.22
CA SER A 2 0.34 -23.95 9.98
C SER A 2 0.92 -22.66 9.41
N THR A 3 1.27 -22.67 8.13
CA THR A 3 1.95 -21.57 7.45
C THR A 3 0.89 -20.73 6.74
N LEU A 4 0.14 -19.93 7.49
CA LEU A 4 -0.92 -19.09 6.92
C LEU A 4 -0.35 -18.16 5.85
N ALA A 5 -0.60 -18.48 4.58
CA ALA A 5 -0.32 -17.61 3.45
C ALA A 5 -1.25 -16.38 3.53
N VAL A 6 -0.69 -15.20 3.81
CA VAL A 6 -1.45 -13.96 3.86
C VAL A 6 -1.66 -13.45 2.43
N GLY A 7 -2.91 -13.46 1.97
CA GLY A 7 -3.29 -12.85 0.70
C GLY A 7 -3.02 -11.34 0.71
N MET A 8 -2.35 -10.84 -0.32
CA MET A 8 -1.95 -9.44 -0.43
C MET A 8 -1.94 -8.97 -1.89
N MET A 9 -1.88 -7.66 -2.08
CA MET A 9 -1.57 -7.07 -3.39
C MET A 9 -0.06 -7.02 -3.57
N ILE A 10 0.44 -7.49 -4.71
CA ILE A 10 1.84 -7.38 -5.10
C ILE A 10 2.03 -6.12 -5.92
N MET A 11 3.10 -5.38 -5.62
CA MET A 11 3.40 -4.11 -6.26
C MET A 11 4.91 -3.87 -6.32
N ILE A 12 5.32 -3.01 -7.25
CA ILE A 12 6.70 -2.55 -7.47
C ILE A 12 6.74 -1.03 -7.56
N ARG A 13 7.93 -0.42 -7.48
CA ARG A 13 8.08 0.99 -7.82
C ARG A 13 8.07 1.14 -9.34
N ASP A 14 7.32 2.12 -9.84
CA ASP A 14 7.22 2.39 -11.28
C ASP A 14 8.32 3.35 -11.80
N ARG A 15 9.00 4.03 -10.88
CA ARG A 15 10.00 5.05 -11.17
C ARG A 15 11.12 5.07 -10.14
N ASP A 16 12.23 5.72 -10.50
CA ASP A 16 13.32 5.97 -9.57
C ASP A 16 13.08 7.23 -8.72
N TYR A 17 14.05 7.55 -7.86
CA TYR A 17 13.94 8.70 -6.97
C TYR A 17 14.02 10.05 -7.71
N ALA A 18 14.84 10.16 -8.75
CA ALA A 18 15.00 11.41 -9.49
C ALA A 18 13.72 11.75 -10.25
N ASP A 19 13.12 10.75 -10.90
CA ASP A 19 11.83 10.87 -11.58
C ASP A 19 10.69 11.19 -10.61
N LEU A 20 10.71 10.59 -9.41
CA LEU A 20 9.76 10.93 -8.34
C LEU A 20 9.89 12.40 -7.94
N VAL A 21 11.11 12.88 -7.67
CA VAL A 21 11.34 14.28 -7.26
C VAL A 21 10.90 15.25 -8.36
N GLY A 22 11.23 14.96 -9.62
CA GLY A 22 10.77 15.78 -10.76
C GLY A 22 9.25 15.89 -10.86
N GLY A 23 8.52 14.85 -10.44
CA GLY A 23 7.04 14.85 -10.41
C GLY A 23 6.40 15.63 -9.27
N ILE A 24 7.18 16.06 -8.27
CA ILE A 24 6.67 16.74 -7.05
C ILE A 24 7.38 18.06 -6.74
N ASP A 25 8.31 18.49 -7.59
CA ASP A 25 9.09 19.71 -7.38
C ASP A 25 8.20 20.94 -7.23
N GLY A 26 8.61 21.85 -6.34
CA GLY A 26 7.85 23.05 -5.98
C GLY A 26 6.54 22.82 -5.22
N ARG A 27 6.12 21.57 -4.96
CA ARG A 27 4.86 21.25 -4.27
C ARG A 27 5.10 20.83 -2.81
N SER A 28 4.14 21.16 -1.96
CA SER A 28 4.05 20.63 -0.60
C SER A 28 3.39 19.24 -0.60
N VAL A 29 4.05 18.28 0.04
CA VAL A 29 3.70 16.85 -0.07
C VAL A 29 3.39 16.25 1.29
N LEU A 30 2.27 15.52 1.39
CA LEU A 30 2.01 14.58 2.47
C LEU A 30 2.44 13.19 2.02
N VAL A 31 3.32 12.54 2.77
CA VAL A 31 3.65 11.13 2.52
C VAL A 31 2.60 10.25 3.21
N TRP A 32 1.87 9.47 2.42
CA TRP A 32 0.87 8.53 2.89
C TRP A 32 1.32 7.10 2.59
N THR A 33 1.12 6.16 3.50
CA THR A 33 1.55 4.78 3.26
C THR A 33 0.60 3.71 3.81
N CYS A 34 0.54 2.59 3.10
CA CYS A 34 -0.09 1.36 3.56
C CYS A 34 0.93 0.51 4.35
N ASN A 35 0.58 0.11 5.57
CA ASN A 35 1.44 -0.68 6.45
C ASN A 35 1.24 -2.19 6.35
N THR A 36 0.44 -2.67 5.39
CA THR A 36 0.23 -4.11 5.14
C THR A 36 0.95 -4.54 3.86
N CYS A 37 0.30 -4.52 2.69
CA CYS A 37 0.85 -5.11 1.48
C CYS A 37 2.10 -4.37 0.98
N ALA A 38 2.08 -3.03 0.97
CA ALA A 38 3.21 -2.23 0.51
C ALA A 38 4.45 -2.38 1.39
N ARG A 39 4.27 -2.59 2.70
CA ARG A 39 5.38 -2.92 3.62
C ARG A 39 6.02 -4.26 3.26
N LEU A 40 5.20 -5.26 2.92
CA LEU A 40 5.65 -6.61 2.62
C LEU A 40 6.26 -6.75 1.21
N CYS A 41 5.94 -5.85 0.28
CA CYS A 41 6.60 -5.75 -1.02
C CYS A 41 7.95 -5.04 -0.88
N ASN A 42 8.96 -5.72 -0.33
CA ASN A 42 10.34 -5.22 -0.20
C ASN A 42 10.47 -3.83 0.44
N GLY A 43 9.61 -3.52 1.43
CA GLY A 43 9.63 -2.22 2.11
C GLY A 43 9.33 -1.03 1.19
N ILE A 44 8.50 -1.19 0.15
CA ILE A 44 8.01 -0.08 -0.67
C ILE A 44 7.26 0.93 0.20
N GLY A 45 6.37 0.44 1.06
CA GLY A 45 5.60 1.22 2.02
C GLY A 45 5.85 0.82 3.47
N GLY A 46 4.92 1.20 4.34
CA GLY A 46 5.04 1.09 5.78
C GLY A 46 5.71 2.31 6.43
N GLN A 47 5.51 2.43 7.74
CA GLN A 47 5.90 3.62 8.51
C GLN A 47 7.40 3.95 8.34
N GLU A 48 8.28 2.96 8.39
CA GLU A 48 9.72 3.16 8.28
C GLU A 48 10.16 3.61 6.88
N ALA A 49 9.64 2.96 5.83
CA ALA A 49 9.96 3.32 4.45
C ALA A 49 9.47 4.73 4.10
N ALA A 50 8.26 5.07 4.53
CA ALA A 50 7.70 6.40 4.37
C ALA A 50 8.49 7.46 5.15
N GLY A 51 8.95 7.13 6.35
CA GLY A 51 9.83 7.99 7.16
C GLY A 51 11.15 8.30 6.44
N ARG A 52 11.86 7.27 5.96
CA ARG A 52 13.11 7.44 5.20
C ARG A 52 12.92 8.24 3.92
N LEU A 53 11.82 8.00 3.19
CA LEU A 53 11.50 8.77 1.99
C LEU A 53 11.25 10.24 2.34
N ALA A 54 10.48 10.51 3.38
CA ALA A 54 10.19 11.86 3.83
C ALA A 54 11.45 12.61 4.29
N GLU A 55 12.36 11.96 5.02
CA GLU A 55 13.66 12.53 5.40
C GLU A 55 14.50 12.89 4.18
N ARG A 56 14.60 11.97 3.20
CA ARG A 56 15.34 12.22 1.96
C ARG A 56 14.74 13.37 1.16
N LEU A 57 13.43 13.39 0.98
CA LEU A 57 12.71 14.50 0.32
C LEU A 57 12.98 15.84 1.00
N ARG A 58 12.97 15.89 2.34
CA ARG A 58 13.30 17.12 3.09
C ARG A 58 14.74 17.54 2.90
N ALA A 59 15.68 16.59 2.89
CA ALA A 59 17.10 16.87 2.64
C ALA A 59 17.32 17.49 1.26
N ASP A 60 16.51 17.09 0.28
CA ASP A 60 16.52 17.60 -1.09
C ASP A 60 15.63 18.87 -1.28
N GLY A 61 15.17 19.47 -0.18
CA GLY A 61 14.47 20.77 -0.18
C GLY A 61 12.95 20.70 -0.39
N ILE A 62 12.37 19.50 -0.52
CA ILE A 62 10.92 19.33 -0.71
C ILE A 62 10.17 19.56 0.62
N ARG A 63 9.10 20.35 0.56
CA ARG A 63 8.25 20.64 1.72
C ARG A 63 7.35 19.46 2.06
N VAL A 64 7.84 18.56 2.92
CA VAL A 64 7.03 17.43 3.43
C VAL A 64 6.21 17.85 4.66
N THR A 65 4.89 17.96 4.49
CA THR A 65 3.94 18.42 5.52
C THR A 65 3.67 17.39 6.60
N GLY A 66 3.85 16.10 6.30
CA GLY A 66 3.65 15.03 7.27
C GLY A 66 3.93 13.65 6.70
N VAL A 67 3.90 12.66 7.60
CA VAL A 67 3.95 11.24 7.26
C VAL A 67 2.81 10.53 7.98
N LEU A 68 1.88 9.96 7.21
CA LEU A 68 0.75 9.21 7.74
C LEU A 68 0.79 7.77 7.23
N SER A 69 0.58 6.84 8.16
CA SER A 69 0.52 5.42 7.88
C SER A 69 -0.81 4.88 8.37
N THR A 70 -1.43 4.04 7.54
CA THR A 70 -2.64 3.30 7.87
C THR A 70 -2.39 1.81 7.70
N SER A 71 -3.11 0.97 8.47
CA SER A 71 -2.97 -0.48 8.35
C SER A 71 -3.36 -0.96 6.95
N ALA A 72 -4.43 -0.43 6.37
CA ALA A 72 -4.89 -0.80 5.03
C ALA A 72 -5.44 0.42 4.30
N SER A 73 -4.72 0.88 3.26
CA SER A 73 -5.19 2.03 2.47
C SER A 73 -6.34 1.71 1.53
N CYS A 74 -6.61 0.43 1.25
CA CYS A 74 -7.75 -0.01 0.45
C CYS A 74 -9.08 -0.07 1.24
N LEU A 75 -9.05 0.21 2.55
CA LEU A 75 -10.23 0.21 3.41
C LEU A 75 -10.56 1.64 3.84
N GLU A 76 -11.66 2.19 3.33
CA GLU A 76 -12.07 3.58 3.54
C GLU A 76 -12.08 3.99 5.02
N GLY A 77 -12.69 3.17 5.90
CA GLY A 77 -12.72 3.46 7.34
C GLY A 77 -11.34 3.55 7.99
N LYS A 78 -10.34 2.82 7.47
CA LYS A 78 -8.95 2.90 7.96
C LYS A 78 -8.22 4.13 7.42
N VAL A 79 -8.58 4.60 6.23
CA VAL A 79 -8.08 5.85 5.66
C VAL A 79 -8.69 7.03 6.42
N ALA A 80 -10.01 7.09 6.56
CA ALA A 80 -10.73 8.17 7.23
C ALA A 80 -10.28 8.35 8.68
N ALA A 81 -10.12 7.24 9.43
CA ALA A 81 -9.63 7.28 10.80
C ALA A 81 -8.21 7.88 10.95
N ARG A 82 -7.39 7.84 9.89
CA ARG A 82 -6.04 8.41 9.89
C ARG A 82 -5.98 9.80 9.26
N ALA A 83 -6.87 10.09 8.32
CA ALA A 83 -6.98 11.38 7.65
C ALA A 83 -7.29 12.52 8.62
N SER A 84 -8.02 12.26 9.70
CA SER A 84 -8.27 13.23 10.79
C SER A 84 -7.00 13.76 11.46
N ALA A 85 -5.87 13.05 11.34
CA ALA A 85 -4.58 13.47 11.86
C ALA A 85 -3.75 14.28 10.84
N ALA A 86 -4.27 14.56 9.65
CA ALA A 86 -3.63 15.46 8.69
C ALA A 86 -3.73 16.91 9.20
N SER A 87 -2.65 17.67 9.08
CA SER A 87 -2.56 19.06 9.55
C SER A 87 -3.49 20.01 8.78
N GLU A 88 -4.03 21.01 9.48
CA GLU A 88 -4.76 22.13 8.87
C GLU A 88 -3.82 22.96 7.96
N GLY A 89 -4.31 23.38 6.79
CA GLY A 89 -3.48 23.99 5.73
C GLY A 89 -2.91 22.98 4.72
N GLY A 90 -3.66 21.89 4.50
CA GLY A 90 -3.26 20.63 3.86
C GLY A 90 -2.38 20.70 2.60
N PRO A 91 -1.71 19.57 2.28
CA PRO A 91 -0.74 19.48 1.20
C PRO A 91 -1.36 19.76 -0.17
N GLU A 92 -0.53 20.23 -1.11
CA GLU A 92 -0.90 20.32 -2.52
C GLU A 92 -0.95 18.95 -3.19
N LEU A 93 -0.20 17.97 -2.67
CA LEU A 93 -0.11 16.62 -3.21
C LEU A 93 -0.01 15.57 -2.10
N VAL A 94 -0.68 14.44 -2.27
CA VAL A 94 -0.46 13.26 -1.41
C VAL A 94 0.39 12.26 -2.18
N LEU A 95 1.61 12.03 -1.70
CA LEU A 95 2.49 10.99 -2.19
C LEU A 95 2.11 9.67 -1.51
N VAL A 96 1.38 8.81 -2.23
CA VAL A 96 0.85 7.57 -1.68
C VAL A 96 1.80 6.42 -1.99
N LEU A 97 2.15 5.62 -0.98
CA LEU A 97 2.91 4.37 -1.10
C LEU A 97 1.96 3.20 -0.81
N ALA A 98 1.15 2.82 -1.79
CA ALA A 98 0.18 1.73 -1.70
C ALA A 98 -0.12 1.12 -3.08
N CYS A 99 -0.87 0.01 -3.12
CA CYS A 99 -1.45 -0.47 -4.36
C CYS A 99 -2.46 0.54 -4.94
N ASP A 100 -2.85 0.36 -6.19
CA ASP A 100 -3.69 1.28 -6.96
C ASP A 100 -5.04 1.52 -6.27
N LEU A 101 -5.64 0.46 -5.72
CA LEU A 101 -6.88 0.57 -4.95
C LEU A 101 -6.67 1.42 -3.68
N GLY A 102 -5.55 1.23 -3.00
CA GLY A 102 -5.20 2.00 -1.82
C GLY A 102 -4.91 3.47 -2.12
N ALA A 103 -4.24 3.75 -3.24
CA ALA A 103 -3.97 5.11 -3.71
C ALA A 103 -5.26 5.85 -4.09
N ARG A 104 -6.15 5.20 -4.84
CA ARG A 104 -7.46 5.76 -5.20
C ARG A 104 -8.32 6.03 -3.98
N CYS A 105 -8.39 5.09 -3.05
CA CYS A 105 -9.14 5.25 -1.81
C CYS A 105 -8.59 6.40 -0.96
N ALA A 106 -7.26 6.49 -0.79
CA ALA A 106 -6.62 7.60 -0.11
C ALA A 106 -6.96 8.95 -0.75
N GLY A 107 -6.85 9.08 -2.07
CA GLY A 107 -7.19 10.31 -2.79
C GLY A 107 -8.65 10.71 -2.64
N ALA A 108 -9.57 9.73 -2.75
CA ALA A 108 -11.01 9.97 -2.61
C ALA A 108 -11.37 10.47 -1.20
N VAL A 109 -10.83 9.83 -0.14
CA VAL A 109 -11.13 10.19 1.25
C VAL A 109 -10.46 11.51 1.65
N LEU A 110 -9.23 11.75 1.20
CA LEU A 110 -8.51 12.98 1.51
C LEU A 110 -9.02 14.18 0.68
N GLY A 111 -9.73 13.92 -0.42
CA GLY A 111 -10.17 14.96 -1.35
C GLY A 111 -8.98 15.73 -1.93
N ARG A 112 -7.89 15.01 -2.27
CA ARG A 112 -6.63 15.59 -2.75
C ARG A 112 -6.09 14.81 -3.93
N GLU A 113 -5.33 15.52 -4.77
CA GLU A 113 -4.54 14.90 -5.82
C GLU A 113 -3.55 13.91 -5.19
N VAL A 114 -3.37 12.77 -5.86
CA VAL A 114 -2.47 11.70 -5.45
C VAL A 114 -1.45 11.46 -6.54
N LEU A 115 -0.18 11.35 -6.13
CA LEU A 115 0.87 10.72 -6.93
C LEU A 115 1.24 9.41 -6.26
N ASN A 116 1.17 8.30 -7.01
CA ASN A 116 1.51 6.96 -6.55
C ASN A 116 2.70 6.45 -7.36
N PRO A 117 3.93 6.40 -6.82
CA PRO A 117 5.11 5.91 -7.54
C PRO A 117 5.22 4.38 -7.44
N VAL A 118 4.08 3.71 -7.53
CA VAL A 118 3.92 2.28 -7.30
C VAL A 118 2.96 1.74 -8.35
N GLU A 119 3.36 0.65 -8.99
CA GLU A 119 2.54 -0.12 -9.92
C GLU A 119 2.08 -1.42 -9.25
N THR A 120 0.78 -1.71 -9.35
CA THR A 120 0.20 -2.95 -8.83
C THR A 120 0.25 -4.06 -9.88
N LEU A 121 0.94 -5.16 -9.56
CA LEU A 121 1.07 -6.30 -10.47
C LEU A 121 -0.12 -7.28 -10.38
N GLY A 122 -0.76 -7.36 -9.21
CA GLY A 122 -1.92 -8.24 -9.01
C GLY A 122 -2.02 -8.79 -7.60
N THR A 123 -2.82 -9.84 -7.43
CA THR A 123 -2.95 -10.54 -6.15
C THR A 123 -1.81 -11.54 -5.97
N GLY A 124 -1.46 -11.78 -4.72
CA GLY A 124 -0.38 -12.68 -4.35
C GLY A 124 -0.45 -13.10 -2.90
N TYR A 125 0.61 -13.76 -2.44
CA TYR A 125 0.77 -14.15 -1.06
C TYR A 125 2.22 -14.00 -0.63
N LEU A 126 2.43 -13.92 0.69
CA LEU A 126 3.76 -13.97 1.28
C LEU A 126 4.11 -15.42 1.61
N ARG A 127 5.25 -15.91 1.11
CA ARG A 127 5.80 -17.20 1.54
C ARG A 127 6.35 -17.10 2.97
N ALA A 128 6.54 -18.25 3.61
CA ALA A 128 7.12 -18.36 4.96
C ALA A 128 8.50 -17.67 5.11
N ASP A 129 9.27 -17.65 4.01
CA ASP A 129 10.60 -17.02 3.94
C ASP A 129 10.54 -15.49 3.72
N GLY A 130 9.34 -14.91 3.69
CA GLY A 130 9.12 -13.48 3.49
C GLY A 130 9.16 -13.04 2.02
N ARG A 131 9.22 -13.96 1.06
CA ARG A 131 9.18 -13.60 -0.37
C ARG A 131 7.75 -13.43 -0.86
N PRO A 132 7.39 -12.27 -1.45
CA PRO A 132 6.10 -12.10 -2.09
C PRO A 132 6.03 -12.88 -3.41
N VAL A 133 4.93 -13.60 -3.62
CA VAL A 133 4.66 -14.38 -4.84
C VAL A 133 3.39 -13.86 -5.50
N LEU A 134 3.50 -13.49 -6.77
CA LEU A 134 2.37 -13.10 -7.60
C LEU A 134 1.60 -14.36 -8.03
N LEU A 135 0.28 -14.35 -7.89
CA LEU A 135 -0.57 -15.39 -8.46
C LEU A 135 -0.73 -15.08 -9.96
N SER A 136 -0.33 -16.00 -10.83
CA SER A 136 -0.61 -15.83 -12.26
C SER A 136 -2.11 -16.01 -12.51
N ALA A 137 -2.65 -15.27 -13.49
CA ALA A 137 -3.99 -15.55 -13.97
C ALA A 137 -4.07 -17.02 -14.42
N GLY A 138 -4.91 -17.80 -13.74
CA GLY A 138 -5.14 -19.22 -14.04
C GLY A 138 -4.43 -20.22 -13.11
N ASP A 139 -3.42 -19.82 -12.33
CA ASP A 139 -2.69 -20.75 -11.48
C ASP A 139 -3.24 -20.79 -10.05
N ARG A 140 -4.40 -21.45 -9.89
CA ARG A 140 -4.94 -21.80 -8.57
C ARG A 140 -4.14 -22.93 -7.90
N SER A 141 -3.18 -23.56 -8.60
CA SER A 141 -2.39 -24.65 -8.04
C SER A 141 -1.37 -24.15 -7.02
N ALA A 142 -0.91 -22.90 -7.14
CA ALA A 142 -0.09 -22.25 -6.12
C ALA A 142 -0.83 -22.01 -4.77
N LEU A 143 -2.17 -21.98 -4.76
CA LEU A 143 -2.98 -21.98 -3.54
C LEU A 143 -3.18 -23.39 -2.96
N ALA A 144 -2.91 -24.44 -3.76
CA ALA A 144 -3.11 -25.84 -3.39
C ALA A 144 -1.85 -26.51 -2.83
N GLU A 145 -0.69 -25.84 -2.86
CA GLU A 145 0.54 -26.34 -2.23
C GLU A 145 0.53 -26.22 -0.68
N ASP A 146 -0.52 -25.61 -0.11
CA ASP A 146 -0.84 -25.71 1.31
C ASP A 146 -2.09 -26.60 1.50
N PRO A 147 -1.96 -27.80 2.09
CA PRO A 147 -3.08 -28.72 2.29
C PRO A 147 -4.22 -28.15 3.15
N GLU A 148 -4.01 -27.05 3.87
CA GLU A 148 -5.06 -26.37 4.64
C GLU A 148 -5.91 -25.39 3.78
N MET A 149 -5.34 -24.83 2.71
CA MET A 149 -6.00 -23.91 1.77
C MET A 149 -6.64 -24.63 0.56
N ALA A 150 -6.26 -25.88 0.32
CA ALA A 150 -6.91 -26.77 -0.65
C ALA A 150 -8.32 -27.22 -0.20
N SER A 151 -8.68 -26.98 1.07
CA SER A 151 -10.06 -27.18 1.51
C SER A 151 -10.92 -26.07 0.90
N PRO A 152 -11.91 -26.40 0.03
CA PRO A 152 -12.81 -25.38 -0.46
C PRO A 152 -13.41 -24.70 0.76
N CYS A 153 -13.26 -23.38 0.87
CA CYS A 153 -14.08 -22.58 1.77
C CYS A 153 -15.53 -22.84 1.38
N LEU A 154 -16.13 -23.87 1.97
CA LEU A 154 -17.56 -24.10 1.94
C LEU A 154 -18.19 -22.78 2.39
N PRO A 155 -19.22 -22.29 1.69
CA PRO A 155 -19.90 -21.08 2.13
C PRO A 155 -20.37 -21.34 3.56
N ARG A 156 -19.79 -20.62 4.53
CA ARG A 156 -20.43 -20.48 5.83
C ARG A 156 -21.80 -19.90 5.52
N SER A 157 -22.82 -20.70 5.78
CA SER A 157 -24.23 -20.37 5.64
C SER A 157 -24.46 -18.89 5.94
N SER A 158 -25.02 -18.19 4.95
CA SER A 158 -25.50 -16.82 5.07
C SER A 158 -26.31 -16.66 6.37
N PRO A 159 -26.11 -15.63 7.21
CA PRO A 159 -27.04 -15.30 8.29
C PRO A 159 -28.37 -14.71 7.76
N TYR A 160 -28.58 -14.67 6.44
CA TYR A 160 -29.81 -14.31 5.77
C TYR A 160 -30.27 -15.43 4.82
N ALA A 161 -30.42 -16.64 5.35
CA ALA A 161 -31.15 -17.75 4.73
C ALA A 161 -31.97 -18.45 5.81
#